data_AF-A0AAJ5S1Y7-F1
#
_entry.id   AF-A0AAJ5S1Y7-F1
#
_cell.length_a   1.000
_cell.length_b   1.000
_cell.length_c   1.000
_cell.angle_alpha   90.00
_cell.angle_beta   90.00
_cell.angle_gamma   90.00
#
_symmetry.space_group_name_H-M   'P 1'
#
loop_
_entity.id
_entity.type
_entity.pdbx_description
1 polymer ?
#
loop_
_entity_poly.entity_id
_entity_poly.type
_entity_poly.pdbx_seq_one_letter_code
_entity_poly.pdbx_strand_id
1 'polypeptide(L)'
;MTWLGGVPGWCWWLIALVVVAGGQQYRVVVAQGDTAEARTELSDYRLQVAEHDRRAAAQARTEEQRRQAVADEEGESARQLLELAQGRAATAESAADGLRGEIARLRAGHRATCDTIATQQRQAGTSAVVVLGGLLEESDRMAGDLAKALERSRIAGLACESVIDGVRKP
;
A
#
# COMPACT_ATOMS: atom_id res chain seq x y z
N MET A 1 89.21 0.63 -40.83
CA MET A 1 88.25 1.73 -41.13
C MET A 1 88.14 2.62 -39.91
N THR A 2 89.08 3.56 -39.77
CA THR A 2 89.17 4.54 -38.69
C THR A 2 88.39 5.79 -39.10
N TRP A 3 87.07 5.80 -38.86
CA TRP A 3 86.18 6.93 -39.19
C TRP A 3 85.43 7.43 -37.95
N LEU A 4 86.15 7.59 -36.84
CA LEU A 4 85.64 8.19 -35.59
C LEU A 4 86.49 9.39 -35.11
N GLY A 5 87.50 9.81 -35.88
CA GLY A 5 88.48 10.82 -35.47
C GLY A 5 88.05 12.29 -35.61
N GLY A 6 86.78 12.59 -35.92
CA GLY A 6 86.33 13.94 -36.24
C GLY A 6 85.09 14.42 -35.49
N VAL A 7 84.53 13.64 -34.56
CA VAL A 7 83.31 14.04 -33.84
C VAL A 7 83.71 14.85 -32.61
N PRO A 8 83.35 16.14 -32.51
CA PRO A 8 83.65 16.95 -31.34
C PRO A 8 83.00 16.37 -30.08
N GLY A 9 83.66 16.51 -28.92
CA GLY A 9 83.14 15.99 -27.64
C GLY A 9 81.75 16.51 -27.26
N TRP A 10 81.33 17.66 -27.78
CA TRP A 10 79.98 18.21 -27.57
C TRP A 10 78.87 17.37 -28.22
N CYS A 11 79.14 16.69 -29.34
CA CYS A 11 78.16 15.78 -29.97
C CYS A 11 77.84 14.59 -29.06
N TRP A 12 78.86 14.02 -28.40
CA TRP A 12 78.66 12.93 -27.45
C TRP A 12 77.85 13.37 -26.22
N TRP A 13 78.04 14.59 -25.75
CA TRP A 13 77.24 15.18 -24.67
C TRP A 13 75.78 15.38 -25.05
N LEU A 14 75.50 15.87 -26.27
CA LEU A 14 74.11 16.01 -26.75
C LEU A 14 73.40 14.66 -26.89
N ILE A 15 74.09 13.64 -27.40
CA ILE A 15 73.54 12.28 -27.48
C ILE A 15 73.21 11.75 -26.08
N ALA A 16 74.11 11.92 -25.12
CA ALA A 16 73.87 11.51 -23.73
C ALA A 16 72.65 12.23 -23.13
N LEU A 17 72.50 13.53 -23.40
CA LEU A 17 71.37 14.33 -22.91
C LEU A 17 70.03 13.85 -23.54
N VAL A 18 70.02 13.57 -24.84
CA VAL A 18 68.84 13.02 -25.55
C VAL A 18 68.46 11.64 -25.01
N VAL A 19 69.43 10.77 -24.77
CA VAL A 19 69.18 9.42 -24.21
C VAL A 19 68.59 9.52 -22.80
N VAL A 20 69.14 10.38 -21.95
CA VAL A 20 68.61 10.58 -20.58
C VAL A 20 67.23 11.23 -20.61
N ALA A 21 67.03 12.30 -21.40
CA ALA A 21 65.74 12.97 -21.51
C ALA A 21 64.65 12.05 -22.09
N GLY A 22 64.97 11.28 -23.14
CA GLY A 22 64.08 10.29 -23.72
C GLY A 22 63.75 9.16 -22.75
N GLY A 23 64.73 8.68 -21.98
CA GLY A 23 64.52 7.68 -20.93
C GLY A 23 63.61 8.18 -19.80
N GLN A 24 63.76 9.43 -19.37
CA GLN A 24 62.85 10.04 -18.38
C GLN A 24 61.44 10.25 -18.94
N GLN A 25 61.30 10.71 -20.19
CA GLN A 25 60.00 10.86 -20.84
C GLN A 25 59.29 9.52 -21.01
N TYR A 26 60.01 8.45 -21.39
CA TYR A 26 59.44 7.11 -21.50
C TYR A 26 58.89 6.62 -20.15
N ARG A 27 59.63 6.81 -19.06
CA ARG A 27 59.15 6.43 -17.71
C ARG A 27 57.90 7.21 -17.29
N VAL A 28 57.82 8.49 -17.63
CA VAL A 28 56.65 9.32 -17.33
C VAL A 28 55.43 8.87 -18.14
N VAL A 29 55.60 8.58 -19.44
CA VAL A 29 54.51 8.11 -20.30
C VAL A 29 53.99 6.74 -19.85
N VAL A 30 54.89 5.81 -19.49
CA VAL A 30 54.49 4.50 -18.95
C VAL A 30 53.73 4.67 -17.63
N ALA A 31 54.26 5.46 -16.69
CA ALA A 31 53.57 5.72 -15.43
C ALA A 31 52.22 6.44 -15.60
N GLN A 32 52.11 7.33 -16.58
CA GLN A 32 50.83 7.98 -16.92
C GLN A 32 49.85 7.01 -17.57
N GLY A 33 50.33 6.08 -18.41
CA GLY A 33 49.54 5.02 -19.03
C GLY A 33 48.88 4.12 -17.98
N ASP A 34 49.65 3.62 -17.02
CA ASP A 34 49.13 2.78 -15.93
C ASP A 34 48.05 3.50 -15.11
N THR A 35 48.24 4.80 -14.84
CA THR A 35 47.24 5.59 -14.10
C THR A 35 45.99 5.90 -14.92
N ALA A 36 46.12 6.03 -16.25
CA ALA A 36 45.00 6.25 -17.15
C ALA A 36 44.17 4.97 -17.28
N GLU A 37 44.81 3.82 -17.43
CA GLU A 37 44.16 2.51 -17.48
C GLU A 37 43.39 2.19 -16.19
N ALA A 38 44.01 2.41 -15.02
CA ALA A 38 43.35 2.23 -13.73
C ALA A 38 42.13 3.16 -13.57
N ARG A 39 42.18 4.39 -14.12
CA ARG A 39 41.04 5.32 -14.10
C ARG A 39 39.91 4.86 -15.00
N THR A 40 40.23 4.36 -16.21
CA THR A 40 39.22 3.85 -17.14
C THR A 40 38.54 2.60 -16.59
N GLU A 41 39.31 1.67 -16.02
CA GLU A 41 38.75 0.46 -15.40
C GLU A 41 37.81 0.80 -14.24
N LEU A 42 38.21 1.76 -13.39
CA LEU A 42 37.38 2.22 -12.29
C LEU A 42 36.12 2.97 -12.75
N SER A 43 36.19 3.74 -13.84
CA SER A 43 34.97 4.36 -14.41
C SER A 43 34.03 3.32 -15.01
N ASP A 44 34.56 2.32 -15.70
CA ASP A 44 33.78 1.24 -16.32
C ASP A 44 33.11 0.38 -15.25
N TYR A 45 33.84 0.03 -14.18
CA TYR A 45 33.29 -0.69 -13.04
C TYR A 45 32.15 0.10 -12.38
N ARG A 46 32.33 1.41 -12.15
CA ARG A 46 31.29 2.26 -11.57
C ARG A 46 30.05 2.33 -12.47
N LEU A 47 30.23 2.38 -13.78
CA LEU A 47 29.12 2.37 -14.73
C LEU A 47 28.35 1.04 -14.66
N GLN A 48 29.06 -0.09 -14.66
CA GLN A 48 28.45 -1.41 -14.56
C GLN A 48 27.65 -1.57 -13.25
N VAL A 49 28.22 -1.14 -12.12
CA VAL A 49 27.53 -1.14 -10.82
C VAL A 49 26.29 -0.25 -10.87
N ALA A 50 26.41 0.98 -11.39
CA ALA A 50 25.28 1.90 -11.48
C ALA A 50 24.16 1.36 -12.39
N GLU A 51 24.49 0.66 -13.48
CA GLU A 51 23.51 0.00 -14.33
C GLU A 51 22.83 -1.17 -13.63
N HIS A 52 23.60 -2.01 -12.94
CA HIS A 52 23.07 -3.14 -12.17
C HIS A 52 22.13 -2.63 -11.07
N ASP A 53 22.53 -1.61 -10.32
CA ASP A 53 21.72 -0.98 -9.27
C ASP A 53 20.45 -0.35 -9.84
N ARG A 54 20.52 0.30 -11.01
CA ARG A 54 19.32 0.82 -11.69
C ARG A 54 18.36 -0.28 -12.10
N ARG A 55 18.86 -1.40 -12.63
CA ARG A 55 18.02 -2.55 -13.01
C ARG A 55 17.40 -3.21 -11.79
N ALA A 56 18.17 -3.43 -10.74
CA ALA A 56 17.67 -3.97 -9.47
C ALA A 56 16.62 -3.05 -8.83
N ALA A 57 16.87 -1.73 -8.80
CA ALA A 57 15.91 -0.75 -8.30
C ALA A 57 14.64 -0.67 -9.16
N ALA A 58 14.76 -0.79 -10.48
CA ALA A 58 13.60 -0.84 -11.37
C ALA A 58 12.74 -2.08 -11.11
N GLN A 59 13.36 -3.27 -10.98
CA GLN A 59 12.67 -4.51 -10.67
C GLN A 59 11.98 -4.46 -9.29
N ALA A 60 12.67 -3.92 -8.28
CA ALA A 60 12.07 -3.74 -6.95
C ALA A 60 10.87 -2.79 -6.99
N ARG A 61 10.96 -1.68 -7.75
CA ARG A 61 9.84 -0.76 -7.91
C ARG A 61 8.66 -1.37 -8.66
N THR A 62 8.90 -2.18 -9.70
CA THR A 62 7.81 -2.85 -10.41
C THR A 62 7.09 -3.86 -9.52
N GLU A 63 7.82 -4.61 -8.70
CA GLU A 63 7.21 -5.55 -7.76
C GLU A 63 6.44 -4.83 -6.65
N GLU A 64 6.98 -3.73 -6.13
CA GLU A 64 6.26 -2.90 -5.16
C GLU A 64 4.98 -2.30 -5.76
N GLN A 65 5.04 -1.76 -6.98
CA GLN A 65 3.87 -1.25 -7.69
C GLN A 65 2.84 -2.35 -7.94
N ARG A 66 3.27 -3.57 -8.26
CA ARG A 66 2.38 -4.72 -8.42
C ARG A 66 1.64 -5.03 -7.11
N ARG A 67 2.35 -5.06 -5.98
CA ARG A 67 1.75 -5.32 -4.66
C ARG A 67 0.81 -4.20 -4.23
N GLN A 68 1.17 -2.94 -4.48
CA GLN A 68 0.33 -1.79 -4.20
C GLN A 68 -0.95 -1.82 -5.05
N ALA A 69 -0.86 -2.11 -6.35
CA ALA A 69 -2.02 -2.20 -7.21
C ALA A 69 -3.03 -3.26 -6.73
N VAL A 70 -2.53 -4.44 -6.33
CA VAL A 70 -3.38 -5.50 -5.76
C VAL A 70 -4.00 -5.06 -4.43
N ALA A 71 -3.23 -4.43 -3.55
CA ALA A 71 -3.75 -3.94 -2.28
C ALA A 71 -4.80 -2.83 -2.47
N ASP A 72 -4.62 -1.96 -3.46
CA ASP A 72 -5.55 -0.88 -3.80
C ASP A 72 -6.85 -1.44 -4.39
N GLU A 73 -6.77 -2.39 -5.33
CA GLU A 73 -7.94 -3.05 -5.94
C GLU A 73 -8.78 -3.79 -4.88
N GLU A 74 -8.14 -4.62 -4.07
CA GLU A 74 -8.80 -5.36 -3.00
C GLU A 74 -9.35 -4.41 -1.92
N GLY A 75 -8.61 -3.34 -1.60
CA GLY A 75 -9.06 -2.30 -0.69
C GLY A 75 -10.29 -1.54 -1.21
N GLU A 76 -10.36 -1.27 -2.51
CA GLU A 76 -11.51 -0.61 -3.14
C GLU A 76 -12.74 -1.54 -3.17
N SER A 77 -12.55 -2.82 -3.51
CA SER A 77 -13.58 -3.85 -3.41
C SER A 77 -14.15 -3.97 -1.99
N ALA A 78 -13.28 -3.99 -0.99
CA ALA A 78 -13.70 -4.03 0.42
C ALA A 78 -14.50 -2.77 0.83
N ARG A 79 -14.10 -1.58 0.35
CA ARG A 79 -14.87 -0.34 0.58
C ARG A 79 -16.26 -0.41 -0.04
N GLN A 80 -16.38 -0.88 -1.28
CA GLN A 80 -17.68 -1.05 -1.95
C GLN A 80 -18.59 -2.03 -1.20
N LEU A 81 -18.04 -3.17 -0.74
CA LEU A 81 -18.80 -4.13 0.08
C LEU A 81 -19.28 -3.50 1.39
N LEU A 82 -18.43 -2.69 2.03
CA LEU A 82 -18.75 -2.00 3.27
C LEU A 82 -19.82 -0.92 3.07
N GLU A 83 -19.76 -0.16 1.98
CA GLU A 83 -20.81 0.81 1.60
C GLU A 83 -22.14 0.11 1.31
N LEU A 84 -22.12 -1.00 0.58
CA LEU A 84 -23.32 -1.78 0.27
C LEU A 84 -23.94 -2.40 1.53
N ALA A 85 -23.12 -2.91 2.45
CA ALA A 85 -23.58 -3.40 3.74
C ALA A 85 -24.18 -2.28 4.60
N GLN A 86 -23.56 -1.08 4.61
CA GLN A 86 -24.12 0.09 5.29
C GLN A 86 -25.44 0.54 4.69
N GLY A 87 -25.56 0.54 3.36
CA GLY A 87 -26.81 0.87 2.66
C GLY A 87 -27.95 -0.09 3.03
N ARG A 88 -27.67 -1.40 3.07
CA ARG A 88 -28.64 -2.42 3.52
C ARG A 88 -29.03 -2.25 4.99
N ALA A 89 -28.08 -1.89 5.86
CA ALA A 89 -28.38 -1.61 7.26
C ALA A 89 -29.28 -0.37 7.39
N ALA A 90 -29.00 0.69 6.64
CA ALA A 90 -29.81 1.91 6.65
C ALA A 90 -31.24 1.68 6.13
N THR A 91 -31.42 0.88 5.08
CA THR A 91 -32.77 0.53 4.59
C THR A 91 -33.53 -0.33 5.58
N ALA A 92 -32.88 -1.28 6.25
CA ALA A 92 -33.50 -2.07 7.31
C ALA A 92 -33.92 -1.21 8.50
N GLU A 93 -33.06 -0.27 8.93
CA GLU A 93 -33.36 0.66 10.02
C GLU A 93 -34.52 1.61 9.68
N SER A 94 -34.55 2.15 8.45
CA SER A 94 -35.68 2.96 7.99
C SER A 94 -36.99 2.17 7.93
N ALA A 95 -36.95 0.89 7.53
CA ALA A 95 -38.14 0.03 7.55
C ALA A 95 -38.60 -0.27 8.99
N ALA A 96 -37.66 -0.49 9.92
CA ALA A 96 -37.96 -0.69 11.33
C ALA A 96 -38.60 0.56 11.95
N ASP A 97 -38.08 1.75 11.66
CA ASP A 97 -38.66 3.02 12.12
C ASP A 97 -40.06 3.26 11.55
N GLY A 98 -40.29 2.93 10.28
CA GLY A 98 -41.62 2.97 9.67
C GLY A 98 -42.61 2.06 10.41
N LEU A 99 -42.20 0.83 10.73
CA LEU A 99 -43.01 -0.13 11.48
C LEU A 99 -43.31 0.36 12.91
N ARG A 100 -42.29 0.91 13.61
CA ARG A 100 -42.46 1.53 14.94
C ARG A 100 -43.46 2.69 14.89
N GLY A 101 -43.39 3.51 13.84
CA GLY A 101 -44.33 4.61 13.59
C GLY A 101 -45.78 4.13 13.40
N GLU A 102 -45.99 3.09 12.58
CA GLU A 102 -47.31 2.47 12.40
C GLU A 102 -47.84 1.86 13.70
N ILE A 103 -47.01 1.14 14.46
CA ILE A 103 -47.39 0.56 15.76
C ILE A 103 -47.78 1.67 16.74
N ALA A 104 -47.03 2.78 16.78
CA ALA A 104 -47.36 3.93 17.62
C ALA A 104 -48.71 4.55 17.22
N ARG A 105 -48.96 4.71 15.91
CA ARG A 105 -50.24 5.20 15.37
C ARG A 105 -51.41 4.28 15.75
N LEU A 106 -51.26 2.97 15.59
CA LEU A 106 -52.26 1.97 15.96
C LEU A 106 -52.55 1.98 17.47
N ARG A 107 -51.52 2.07 18.31
CA ARG A 107 -51.68 2.20 19.77
C ARG A 107 -52.40 3.49 20.16
N ALA A 108 -52.10 4.62 19.51
CA ALA A 108 -52.77 5.89 19.75
C ALA A 108 -54.24 5.84 19.32
N GLY A 109 -54.53 5.31 18.13
CA GLY A 109 -55.89 5.14 17.62
C GLY A 109 -56.75 4.20 18.47
N HIS A 110 -56.18 3.09 18.95
CA HIS A 110 -56.86 2.13 19.83
C HIS A 110 -57.23 2.74 21.19
N ARG A 111 -56.33 3.53 21.82
CA ARG A 111 -56.68 4.26 23.06
C ARG A 111 -57.84 5.23 22.83
N ALA A 112 -57.82 5.98 21.72
CA ALA A 112 -58.87 6.94 21.40
C ALA A 112 -60.27 6.31 21.17
N THR A 113 -60.36 5.04 20.77
CA THR A 113 -61.65 4.36 20.49
C THR A 113 -62.15 3.48 21.65
N CYS A 114 -61.27 2.96 22.49
CA CYS A 114 -61.63 1.93 23.48
C CYS A 114 -61.66 2.38 24.95
N ASP A 115 -61.34 3.64 25.25
CA ASP A 115 -61.38 4.22 26.61
C ASP A 115 -62.78 4.22 27.27
N THR A 116 -63.83 3.83 26.55
CA THR A 116 -65.21 3.91 27.04
C THR A 116 -65.76 2.64 27.72
N ILE A 117 -65.11 1.45 27.66
CA ILE A 117 -65.84 0.18 27.96
C ILE A 117 -65.29 -0.76 29.05
N ALA A 118 -64.02 -0.82 29.44
CA ALA A 118 -63.60 -1.66 30.60
C ALA A 118 -62.17 -1.34 31.05
N THR A 119 -62.02 -0.71 32.22
CA THR A 119 -60.75 -0.10 32.67
C THR A 119 -59.79 -1.05 33.41
N GLN A 120 -60.27 -1.92 34.31
CA GLN A 120 -59.34 -2.67 35.19
C GLN A 120 -58.69 -3.93 34.58
N GLN A 121 -59.44 -4.85 33.98
CA GLN A 121 -58.86 -6.07 33.39
C GLN A 121 -58.02 -5.78 32.13
N ARG A 122 -58.27 -4.65 31.45
CA ARG A 122 -57.47 -4.22 30.29
C ARG A 122 -56.16 -3.57 30.69
N GLN A 123 -56.10 -2.81 31.79
CA GLN A 123 -54.86 -2.18 32.26
C GLN A 123 -53.72 -3.18 32.45
N ALA A 124 -54.01 -4.35 33.02
CA ALA A 124 -53.02 -5.42 33.18
C ALA A 124 -52.55 -6.03 31.83
N GLY A 125 -53.47 -6.24 30.87
CA GLY A 125 -53.15 -6.74 29.54
C GLY A 125 -52.40 -5.73 28.66
N THR A 126 -52.77 -4.45 28.72
CA THR A 126 -52.07 -3.36 28.02
C THR A 126 -50.66 -3.18 28.58
N SER A 127 -50.47 -3.30 29.90
CA SER A 127 -49.15 -3.30 30.55
C SER A 127 -48.25 -4.41 30.00
N ALA A 128 -48.75 -5.65 29.91
CA ALA A 128 -47.98 -6.76 29.37
C ALA A 128 -47.59 -6.57 27.88
N VAL A 129 -48.50 -6.07 27.05
CA VAL A 129 -48.25 -5.80 25.62
C VAL A 129 -47.26 -4.65 25.40
N VAL A 130 -47.29 -3.62 26.26
CA VAL A 130 -46.33 -2.51 26.21
C VAL A 130 -44.94 -3.00 26.60
N VAL A 131 -44.82 -3.79 27.67
CA VAL A 131 -43.54 -4.35 28.13
C VAL A 131 -42.96 -5.33 27.10
N LEU A 132 -43.76 -6.28 26.60
CA LEU A 132 -43.32 -7.21 25.56
C LEU A 132 -42.94 -6.50 24.27
N GLY A 133 -43.69 -5.46 23.87
CA GLY A 133 -43.35 -4.64 22.70
C GLY A 133 -42.05 -3.86 22.87
N GLY A 134 -41.80 -3.31 24.06
CA GLY A 134 -40.55 -2.62 24.38
C GLY A 134 -39.35 -3.57 24.44
N LEU A 135 -39.53 -4.77 25.02
CA LEU A 135 -38.51 -5.83 25.03
C LEU A 135 -38.18 -6.30 23.60
N LEU A 136 -39.19 -6.49 22.75
CA LEU A 136 -38.97 -6.86 21.35
C LEU A 136 -38.18 -5.76 20.62
N GLU A 137 -38.57 -4.49 20.81
CA GLU A 137 -37.90 -3.36 20.18
C GLU A 137 -36.43 -3.22 20.61
N GLU A 138 -36.13 -3.39 21.90
CA GLU A 138 -34.77 -3.37 22.43
C GLU A 138 -33.95 -4.56 21.92
N SER A 139 -34.56 -5.75 21.87
CA SER A 139 -33.91 -6.96 21.37
C SER A 139 -33.58 -6.85 19.88
N ASP A 140 -34.51 -6.33 19.07
CA ASP A 140 -34.30 -6.09 17.65
C ASP A 140 -33.21 -5.04 17.40
N ARG A 141 -33.17 -3.98 18.22
CA ARG A 141 -32.11 -2.96 18.12
C ARG A 141 -30.74 -3.54 18.46
N MET A 142 -30.64 -4.27 19.57
CA MET A 142 -29.40 -4.95 19.96
C MET A 142 -28.94 -5.96 18.90
N ALA A 143 -29.87 -6.74 18.32
CA ALA A 143 -29.56 -7.68 17.26
C ALA A 143 -29.05 -6.95 15.98
N GLY A 144 -29.64 -5.81 15.64
CA GLY A 144 -29.18 -4.96 14.53
C GLY A 144 -27.78 -4.42 14.73
N ASP A 145 -27.47 -3.89 15.92
CA ASP A 145 -26.15 -3.37 16.26
C ASP A 145 -25.06 -4.46 16.21
N LEU A 146 -25.38 -5.64 16.76
CA LEU A 146 -24.49 -6.80 16.70
C LEU A 146 -24.27 -7.27 15.26
N ALA A 147 -25.33 -7.36 14.45
CA ALA A 147 -25.22 -7.73 13.04
C ALA A 147 -24.33 -6.74 12.27
N LYS A 148 -24.46 -5.44 12.52
CA LYS A 148 -23.64 -4.39 11.91
C LYS A 148 -22.17 -4.51 12.30
N ALA A 149 -21.89 -4.80 13.57
CA ALA A 149 -20.52 -4.99 14.05
C ALA A 149 -19.89 -6.26 13.45
N LEU A 150 -20.62 -7.37 13.44
CA LEU A 150 -20.17 -8.64 12.88
C LEU A 150 -19.91 -8.53 11.37
N GLU A 151 -20.81 -7.90 10.61
CA GLU A 151 -20.63 -7.76 9.16
C GLU A 151 -19.40 -6.90 8.83
N ARG A 152 -19.15 -5.81 9.59
CA ARG A 152 -17.91 -5.03 9.44
C ARG A 152 -16.67 -5.87 9.69
N SER A 153 -16.68 -6.67 10.77
CA SER A 153 -15.53 -7.53 11.10
C SER A 153 -15.29 -8.60 10.03
N ARG A 154 -16.37 -9.16 9.47
CA ARG A 154 -16.33 -10.13 8.39
C ARG A 154 -15.75 -9.54 7.11
N ILE A 155 -16.23 -8.36 6.70
CA ILE A 155 -15.73 -7.66 5.50
C ILE A 155 -14.25 -7.33 5.66
N ALA A 156 -13.83 -6.84 6.84
CA ALA A 156 -12.42 -6.57 7.11
C ALA A 156 -11.56 -7.85 7.04
N GLY A 157 -12.04 -8.96 7.60
CA GLY A 157 -11.34 -10.25 7.52
C GLY A 157 -11.18 -10.76 6.08
N LEU A 158 -12.26 -10.73 5.30
CA LEU A 158 -12.23 -11.12 3.88
C LEU A 158 -11.29 -10.25 3.05
N ALA A 159 -11.25 -8.95 3.32
CA ALA A 159 -10.30 -8.04 2.68
C ALA A 159 -8.85 -8.36 3.04
N CYS A 160 -8.56 -8.70 4.29
CA CYS A 160 -7.22 -9.12 4.70
C CYS A 160 -6.79 -10.42 4.01
N GLU A 161 -7.70 -11.40 3.91
CA GLU A 161 -7.45 -12.65 3.20
C GLU A 161 -7.20 -12.42 1.71
N SER A 162 -8.03 -11.61 1.04
CA SER A 162 -7.90 -11.33 -0.39
C SER A 162 -6.60 -10.60 -0.74
N VAL A 163 -6.18 -9.62 0.07
CA VAL A 163 -4.89 -8.94 -0.09
C VAL A 163 -3.72 -9.92 0.04
N ILE A 164 -3.72 -10.78 1.06
CA ILE A 164 -2.65 -11.76 1.25
C ILE A 164 -2.61 -12.78 0.11
N ASP A 165 -3.77 -13.26 -0.35
CA ASP A 165 -3.87 -14.20 -1.47
C ASP A 165 -3.44 -13.55 -2.79
N GLY A 166 -3.77 -12.29 -3.01
CA GLY A 166 -3.36 -11.52 -4.18
C GLY A 166 -1.85 -11.28 -4.21
N VAL A 167 -1.26 -10.86 -3.08
CA VAL A 167 0.21 -10.66 -2.95
C VAL A 167 0.98 -11.98 -3.08
N ARG A 168 0.40 -13.11 -2.66
CA ARG A 168 1.03 -14.44 -2.73
C ARG A 168 1.05 -15.02 -4.14
N LYS A 169 0.09 -14.68 -5.01
CA LYS A 169 0.04 -15.21 -6.38
C LYS A 169 1.22 -14.66 -7.21
N PRO A 170 1.94 -15.51 -7.96
CA PRO A 170 3.15 -15.12 -8.70
C PRO A 170 2.85 -14.14 -9.83
#